data_AF-A0A7S4KDC4-F1
#
_entry.id   AF-A0A7S4KDC4-F1
#
_cell.length_a   1.000
_cell.length_b   1.000
_cell.length_c   1.000
_cell.angle_alpha   90.00
_cell.angle_beta   90.00
_cell.angle_gamma   90.00
#
_symmetry.space_group_name_H-M   'P 1'
#
loop_
_entity.id
_entity.type
_entity.pdbx_description
1 polymer ?
#
loop_
_entity_poly.entity_id
_entity_poly.type
_entity_poly.pdbx_seq_one_letter_code
_entity_poly.pdbx_strand_id
1 'polypeptide(L)'
;VLHGLGATNTDLAVIPAWLSDFESSLAAKKIVWIFPQAPSTVIGNAWWTLDVMGFMALLANKDPDKVAKLIREEPTGLAECRARFQKLVAEAKQLAGGVASSKVLFAGFSQGAITSLDIALQQPAGESFAGV
;
A
#
# COMPACT_ATOMS: atom_id res chain seq x y z
N VAL A 1 0.29 -4.69 5.05
CA VAL A 1 1.14 -3.49 5.22
C VAL A 1 2.17 -3.44 4.12
N LEU A 2 2.23 -2.34 3.36
CA LEU A 2 3.08 -2.19 2.18
C LEU A 2 4.34 -1.38 2.50
N HIS A 3 5.50 -1.91 2.14
CA HIS A 3 6.79 -1.24 2.36
C HIS A 3 7.04 -0.10 1.36
N GLY A 4 7.98 0.78 1.67
CA GLY A 4 8.40 1.87 0.77
C GLY A 4 9.33 1.39 -0.35
N LEU A 5 9.62 2.28 -1.30
CA LEU A 5 10.58 2.01 -2.38
C LEU A 5 11.93 1.56 -1.80
N GLY A 6 12.51 0.48 -2.36
CA GLY A 6 13.81 -0.05 -1.99
C GLY A 6 13.83 -0.94 -0.74
N ALA A 7 12.76 -0.93 0.06
CA ALA A 7 12.62 -1.77 1.24
C ALA A 7 12.19 -3.21 0.90
N THR A 8 12.10 -4.05 1.93
CA THR A 8 11.62 -5.42 1.87
C THR A 8 10.39 -5.60 2.76
N ASN A 9 9.66 -6.69 2.57
CA ASN A 9 8.52 -7.02 3.41
C ASN A 9 8.92 -7.35 4.87
N THR A 10 10.13 -7.85 5.10
CA THR A 10 10.61 -8.19 6.44
C THR A 10 10.87 -6.95 7.30
N ASP A 11 11.16 -5.80 6.67
CA ASP A 11 11.37 -4.54 7.38
C ASP A 11 10.13 -4.09 8.17
N LEU A 12 8.94 -4.58 7.78
CA LEU A 12 7.66 -4.27 8.42
C LEU A 12 7.18 -5.38 9.36
N ALA A 13 7.85 -6.54 9.41
CA ALA A 13 7.41 -7.70 10.18
C ALA A 13 7.41 -7.46 11.70
N VAL A 14 8.06 -6.39 12.16
CA VAL A 14 8.11 -5.98 13.58
C VAL A 14 6.82 -5.31 14.05
N ILE A 15 6.00 -4.78 13.12
CA ILE A 15 4.81 -3.98 13.44
C ILE A 15 3.81 -4.70 14.35
N PRO A 16 3.47 -5.99 14.15
CA PRO A 16 2.49 -6.67 15.00
C PRO A 16 2.91 -6.71 16.47
N ALA A 17 4.21 -6.91 16.73
CA ALA A 17 4.76 -6.92 18.08
C ALA A 17 4.66 -5.52 18.70
N TRP A 18 5.14 -4.50 18.00
CA TRP A 18 5.07 -3.11 18.49
C TRP A 18 3.64 -2.63 18.77
N LEU A 19 2.68 -2.99 17.91
CA LEU A 19 1.28 -2.63 18.13
C LEU A 19 0.67 -3.39 19.30
N SER A 20 1.07 -4.64 19.53
CA SER A 20 0.63 -5.41 20.69
C SER A 20 1.20 -4.85 22.00
N ASP A 21 2.45 -4.37 21.97
CA ASP A 21 3.08 -3.70 23.12
C ASP A 21 2.40 -2.36 23.44
N PHE A 22 1.98 -1.62 22.40
CA PHE A 22 1.31 -0.34 22.55
C PHE A 22 -0.16 -0.48 22.97
N GLU A 23 -0.89 -1.43 22.38
CA GLU A 23 -2.31 -1.67 22.61
C GLU A 23 -2.54 -3.16 22.90
N SER A 24 -2.42 -3.52 24.18
CA SER A 24 -2.50 -4.91 24.64
C SER A 24 -3.82 -5.61 24.30
N SER A 25 -4.90 -4.85 24.06
CA SER A 25 -6.19 -5.39 23.64
C SER A 25 -6.15 -6.05 22.25
N LEU A 26 -5.15 -5.72 21.41
CA LEU A 26 -4.93 -6.33 20.10
C LEU A 26 -4.45 -7.77 20.20
N ALA A 27 -3.73 -8.15 21.27
CA ALA A 27 -3.25 -9.51 21.48
C ALA A 27 -4.40 -10.53 21.60
N ALA A 28 -5.58 -10.08 22.05
CA ALA A 28 -6.78 -10.90 22.11
C ALA A 28 -7.55 -11.00 20.77
N LYS A 29 -7.13 -10.27 19.73
CA LYS A 29 -7.80 -10.26 18.43
C LYS A 29 -7.14 -11.26 17.47
N LYS A 30 -7.95 -11.90 16.63
CA LYS A 30 -7.48 -12.74 15.53
C LYS A 30 -7.23 -11.86 14.31
N ILE A 31 -6.01 -11.36 14.17
CA ILE A 31 -5.59 -10.50 13.06
C ILE A 31 -4.65 -11.29 12.16
N VAL A 32 -4.95 -11.34 10.86
CA VAL A 32 -4.04 -11.86 9.85
C VAL A 32 -3.21 -10.70 9.31
N TRP A 33 -1.91 -10.75 9.57
CA TRP A 33 -0.95 -9.76 9.09
C TRP A 33 -0.35 -10.22 7.77
N ILE A 34 -0.38 -9.35 6.76
CA ILE A 34 0.16 -9.64 5.43
C ILE A 34 1.17 -8.57 5.05
N PHE A 35 2.39 -9.03 4.74
CA PHE A 35 3.51 -8.20 4.32
C PHE A 35 3.94 -8.66 2.91
N PRO A 36 3.29 -8.17 1.85
CA PRO A 36 3.66 -8.52 0.49
C PRO A 36 5.02 -7.91 0.12
N GLN A 37 5.75 -8.58 -0.76
CA GLN A 37 7.02 -8.10 -1.31
C GLN A 37 6.78 -7.47 -2.68
N ALA A 38 7.20 -6.21 -2.86
CA ALA A 38 7.16 -5.57 -4.17
C ALA A 38 8.17 -6.21 -5.13
N PRO A 39 7.90 -6.22 -6.44
CA PRO A 39 8.84 -6.71 -7.46
C PRO A 39 10.19 -5.99 -7.41
N SER A 40 11.26 -6.73 -7.69
CA SER A 40 12.60 -6.16 -7.82
C SER A 40 12.76 -5.42 -9.14
N THR A 41 13.35 -4.23 -9.07
CA THR A 41 13.66 -3.37 -10.22
C THR A 41 15.13 -2.93 -10.17
N VAL A 42 15.59 -2.22 -11.19
CA VAL A 42 16.95 -1.66 -11.24
C VAL A 42 17.27 -0.68 -10.12
N ILE A 43 16.27 -0.07 -9.50
CA ILE A 43 16.41 0.89 -8.38
C ILE A 43 15.96 0.31 -7.03
N GLY A 44 15.82 -1.02 -6.93
CA GLY A 44 15.33 -1.71 -5.74
C GLY A 44 13.90 -2.21 -5.87
N ASN A 45 13.30 -2.65 -4.76
CA ASN A 45 11.94 -3.20 -4.78
C ASN A 45 10.90 -2.07 -4.87
N ALA A 46 10.04 -2.11 -5.89
CA ALA A 46 9.08 -1.04 -6.18
C ALA A 46 7.73 -1.59 -6.60
N TRP A 47 6.64 -1.00 -6.09
CA TRP A 47 5.28 -1.43 -6.44
C TRP A 47 4.89 -1.10 -7.88
N TRP A 48 5.43 0.01 -8.38
CA TRP A 48 5.28 0.59 -9.71
C TRP A 48 6.40 1.62 -9.90
N THR A 49 6.61 2.13 -11.11
CA THR A 49 7.70 3.06 -11.40
C THR A 49 7.38 4.46 -10.87
N LEU A 50 8.16 4.94 -9.90
CA LEU A 50 8.06 6.29 -9.37
C LEU A 50 9.20 7.16 -9.89
N ASP A 51 8.89 8.29 -10.53
CA ASP A 51 9.86 9.33 -10.83
C ASP A 51 10.20 10.12 -9.56
N VAL A 52 11.16 9.60 -8.79
CA VAL A 52 11.60 10.19 -7.53
C VAL A 52 12.17 11.60 -7.75
N MET A 53 12.88 11.82 -8.85
CA MET A 53 13.47 13.13 -9.16
C MET A 53 12.39 14.16 -9.46
N GLY A 54 11.42 13.80 -10.30
CA GLY A 54 10.24 14.62 -10.57
C GLY A 54 9.45 14.93 -9.31
N PHE A 55 9.22 13.92 -8.46
CA PHE A 55 8.52 14.09 -7.19
C PHE A 55 9.25 15.04 -6.22
N MET A 56 10.57 14.89 -6.07
CA MET A 56 11.36 15.80 -5.22
C MET A 56 11.40 17.23 -5.76
N ALA A 57 11.54 17.40 -7.08
CA ALA A 57 11.51 18.71 -7.73
C ALA A 57 10.15 19.42 -7.52
N LEU A 58 9.06 18.65 -7.52
CA LEU A 58 7.72 19.14 -7.23
C LEU A 58 7.58 19.61 -5.77
N LEU A 59 8.07 18.83 -4.80
CA LEU A 59 8.04 19.24 -3.40
C LEU A 59 8.85 20.52 -3.14
N ALA A 60 9.96 20.70 -3.85
CA ALA A 60 10.81 21.87 -3.74
C ALA A 60 10.18 23.13 -4.35
N ASN A 61 9.63 23.03 -5.57
CA ASN A 61 9.26 24.21 -6.36
C ASN A 61 7.75 24.47 -6.44
N LYS A 62 6.89 23.52 -6.04
CA LYS A 62 5.41 23.62 -6.01
C LYS A 62 4.78 24.25 -7.26
N ASP A 63 5.40 24.01 -8.42
CA ASP A 63 4.95 24.51 -9.72
C ASP A 63 3.55 23.93 -10.05
N PRO A 64 2.49 24.76 -10.14
CA PRO A 64 1.12 24.28 -10.33
C PRO A 64 0.93 23.44 -11.59
N ASP A 65 1.63 23.76 -12.67
CA ASP A 65 1.49 23.05 -13.95
C ASP A 65 2.08 21.64 -13.85
N LYS A 66 3.21 21.51 -13.15
CA LYS A 66 3.84 20.20 -12.90
C LYS A 66 3.01 19.37 -11.93
N VAL A 67 2.38 19.98 -10.92
CA VAL A 67 1.45 19.30 -10.01
C VAL A 67 0.23 18.78 -10.78
N ALA A 68 -0.36 19.62 -11.64
CA ALA A 68 -1.50 19.23 -12.47
C ALA A 68 -1.15 18.09 -13.43
N LYS A 69 0.05 18.11 -14.02
CA LYS A 69 0.55 17.02 -14.86
C LYS A 69 0.68 15.72 -14.07
N LEU A 70 1.30 15.75 -12.90
CA LEU A 70 1.47 14.57 -12.04
C LEU A 70 0.13 13.93 -11.65
N ILE A 71 -0.89 14.74 -11.35
CA ILE A 71 -2.23 14.23 -10.99
C ILE A 71 -2.89 13.48 -12.16
N ARG A 72 -2.61 13.88 -13.41
CA ARG A 72 -3.26 13.33 -14.61
C ARG A 72 -2.52 12.13 -15.20
N GLU A 73 -1.22 12.02 -14.97
CA GLU A 73 -0.40 10.95 -15.53
C GLU A 73 -0.45 9.72 -14.65
N GLU A 74 -0.87 8.59 -15.23
CA GLU A 74 -0.77 7.31 -14.55
C GLU A 74 0.69 6.81 -14.58
N PRO A 75 1.30 6.51 -13.42
CA PRO A 75 2.65 5.96 -13.37
C PRO A 75 2.75 4.61 -14.06
N THR A 76 3.87 4.38 -14.74
CA THR A 76 4.16 3.09 -15.38
C THR A 76 4.08 1.95 -14.37
N GLY A 77 3.28 0.94 -14.71
CA GLY A 77 3.07 -0.26 -13.87
C GLY A 77 1.99 -0.12 -12.79
N LEU A 78 1.36 1.05 -12.61
CA LEU A 78 0.32 1.21 -11.58
C LEU A 78 -0.93 0.35 -11.88
N ALA A 79 -1.40 0.30 -13.12
CA ALA A 79 -2.52 -0.58 -13.51
C ALA A 79 -2.24 -2.06 -13.21
N GLU A 80 -1.03 -2.53 -13.51
CA GLU A 80 -0.63 -3.91 -13.21
C GLU A 80 -0.55 -4.15 -11.69
N CYS A 81 -0.02 -3.17 -10.95
CA CYS A 81 0.01 -3.19 -9.49
C CYS A 81 -1.41 -3.36 -8.91
N ARG A 82 -2.38 -2.56 -9.36
CA ARG A 82 -3.79 -2.66 -8.96
C ARG A 82 -4.36 -4.05 -9.22
N ALA A 83 -4.13 -4.63 -10.40
CA ALA A 83 -4.61 -5.96 -10.74
C ALA A 83 -4.01 -7.06 -9.83
N ARG A 84 -2.72 -6.95 -9.47
CA ARG A 84 -2.08 -7.86 -8.52
C ARG A 84 -2.67 -7.71 -7.11
N PHE A 85 -2.97 -6.49 -6.69
CA PHE A 85 -3.60 -6.25 -5.39
C PHE A 85 -5.04 -6.72 -5.29
N GLN A 86 -5.82 -6.66 -6.37
CA GLN A 86 -7.16 -7.26 -6.39
C GLN A 86 -7.09 -8.77 -6.10
N LYS A 87 -6.13 -9.48 -6.69
CA LYS A 87 -5.89 -10.90 -6.41
C LYS A 87 -5.43 -11.12 -4.97
N LEU A 88 -4.43 -10.34 -4.52
CA LEU A 88 -3.92 -10.44 -3.15
C LEU A 88 -5.01 -10.21 -2.11
N VAL A 89 -5.90 -9.23 -2.31
CA VAL A 89 -7.01 -8.94 -1.38
C VAL A 89 -7.99 -10.10 -1.34
N ALA A 90 -8.32 -10.69 -2.50
CA ALA A 90 -9.18 -11.85 -2.55
C ALA A 90 -8.57 -13.03 -1.76
N GLU A 91 -7.29 -13.33 -2.00
CA GLU A 91 -6.55 -14.37 -1.28
C GLU A 91 -6.44 -14.08 0.23
N ALA A 92 -6.13 -12.85 0.60
CA ALA A 92 -6.05 -12.38 1.99
C ALA A 92 -7.37 -12.58 2.73
N LYS A 93 -8.49 -12.21 2.11
CA LYS A 93 -9.83 -12.40 2.68
C LYS A 93 -10.13 -13.88 2.90
N GLN A 94 -9.76 -14.74 1.95
CA GLN A 94 -9.93 -16.20 2.11
C GLN A 94 -9.06 -16.76 3.23
N LEU A 95 -7.78 -16.37 3.30
CA LEU A 95 -6.87 -16.75 4.39
C LEU A 95 -7.38 -16.33 5.77
N ALA A 96 -8.07 -15.19 5.85
CA ALA A 96 -8.70 -14.70 7.07
C ALA A 96 -10.08 -15.30 7.36
N GLY A 97 -10.50 -16.36 6.65
CA GLY A 97 -11.78 -17.04 6.87
C GLY A 97 -12.97 -16.39 6.15
N GLY A 98 -12.72 -15.75 5.02
CA GLY A 98 -13.77 -15.15 4.17
C GLY A 98 -14.29 -13.81 4.68
N VAL A 99 -13.46 -13.02 5.35
CA VAL A 99 -13.90 -11.72 5.92
C VAL A 99 -14.38 -10.74 4.85
N ALA A 100 -15.33 -9.88 5.22
CA ALA A 100 -15.80 -8.80 4.36
C ALA A 100 -14.72 -7.71 4.15
N SER A 101 -14.84 -6.92 3.07
CA SER A 101 -13.90 -5.81 2.79
C SER A 101 -13.85 -4.79 3.95
N SER A 102 -14.96 -4.56 4.65
CA SER A 102 -15.05 -3.72 5.86
C SER A 102 -14.26 -4.22 7.07
N LYS A 103 -13.57 -5.36 6.97
CA LYS A 103 -12.62 -5.89 7.96
C LYS A 103 -11.17 -5.91 7.46
N VAL A 104 -10.93 -5.44 6.24
CA VAL A 104 -9.60 -5.32 5.66
C VAL A 104 -9.10 -3.91 5.91
N LEU A 105 -7.90 -3.78 6.48
CA LEU A 105 -7.19 -2.52 6.69
C LEU A 105 -5.95 -2.52 5.81
N PHE A 106 -5.79 -1.47 5.01
CA PHE A 106 -4.53 -1.19 4.36
C PHE A 106 -3.68 -0.28 5.24
N ALA A 107 -2.37 -0.39 5.07
CA ALA A 107 -1.40 0.46 5.73
C ALA A 107 -0.13 0.40 4.91
N GLY A 108 0.65 1.47 4.90
CA GLY A 108 1.94 1.48 4.22
C GLY A 108 2.78 2.69 4.56
N PHE A 109 4.02 2.66 4.09
CA PHE A 109 4.98 3.74 4.27
C PHE A 109 5.53 4.22 2.93
N SER A 110 5.70 5.53 2.76
CA SER A 110 6.24 6.15 1.54
C SER A 110 5.50 5.66 0.27
N GLN A 111 6.19 5.05 -0.71
CA GLN A 111 5.53 4.45 -1.88
C GLN A 111 4.43 3.44 -1.50
N GLY A 112 4.60 2.68 -0.43
CA GLY A 112 3.60 1.75 0.08
C GLY A 112 2.35 2.45 0.62
N ALA A 113 2.47 3.66 1.17
CA ALA A 113 1.34 4.47 1.62
C ALA A 113 0.53 4.99 0.42
N ILE A 114 1.22 5.52 -0.60
CA ILE A 114 0.58 5.97 -1.85
C ILE A 114 -0.16 4.81 -2.52
N THR A 115 0.49 3.65 -2.59
CA THR A 115 -0.10 2.44 -3.18
C THR A 115 -1.29 1.94 -2.37
N SER A 116 -1.22 1.97 -1.03
CA SER A 116 -2.33 1.59 -0.15
C SER A 116 -3.56 2.47 -0.37
N LEU A 117 -3.36 3.79 -0.45
CA LEU A 117 -4.43 4.75 -0.71
C LEU A 117 -5.04 4.55 -2.10
N ASP A 118 -4.21 4.37 -3.13
CA ASP A 118 -4.69 4.11 -4.48
C ASP A 118 -5.61 2.89 -4.51
N ILE A 119 -5.17 1.74 -3.98
CA ILE A 119 -5.96 0.49 -3.96
C ILE A 119 -7.29 0.67 -3.23
N ALA A 120 -7.29 1.39 -2.10
CA ALA A 120 -8.50 1.62 -1.33
C ALA A 120 -9.52 2.50 -2.07
N LEU A 121 -9.06 3.47 -2.86
CA LEU A 121 -9.91 4.35 -3.65
C LEU A 121 -10.45 3.70 -4.93
N GLN A 122 -9.85 2.60 -5.39
CA GLN A 122 -10.34 1.84 -6.56
C GLN A 122 -11.50 0.88 -6.24
N GLN A 123 -11.97 0.81 -4.98
CA GLN A 123 -13.04 -0.13 -4.62
C GLN A 123 -14.40 0.32 -5.18
N PRO A 124 -15.23 -0.61 -5.69
CA PRO A 124 -16.61 -0.32 -6.05
C PRO A 124 -17.41 0.25 -4.88
N ALA A 125 -18.48 0.99 -5.20
CA ALA A 125 -19.42 1.47 -4.20
C ALA A 125 -19.99 0.29 -3.38
N GLY A 126 -19.91 0.37 -2.05
CA GLY A 126 -20.33 -0.68 -1.14
C GLY A 126 -19.28 -1.73 -0.80
N GLU A 127 -18.10 -1.69 -1.42
CA GLU A 127 -16.98 -2.63 -1.16
C GLU A 127 -15.78 -1.98 -0.45
N SER A 128 -15.99 -0.80 0.15
CA SER A 128 -14.94 -0.06 0.84
C SER A 128 -14.24 -0.89 1.92
N PHE A 129 -12.92 -0.72 1.99
CA PHE A 129 -12.12 -1.26 3.09
C PHE A 129 -12.40 -0.53 4.40
N ALA A 130 -11.98 -1.12 5.51
CA ALA A 130 -12.10 -0.52 6.84
C ALA A 130 -11.31 0.79 6.96
N GLY A 131 -10.22 0.92 6.20
CA GLY A 131 -9.39 2.12 6.16
C GLY A 131 -8.05 1.93 5.44
N VAL A 132 -7.30 3.04 5.42
CA VAL A 132 -5.88 3.20 5.03
C VAL A 132 -5.17 3.98 6.12
#